data_AF-A0A6P4YK74-F1
#
_entry.id   AF-A0A6P4YK74-F1
#
_cell.length_a   1.000
_cell.length_b   1.000
_cell.length_c   1.000
_cell.angle_alpha   90.00
_cell.angle_beta   90.00
_cell.angle_gamma   90.00
#
_symmetry.space_group_name_H-M   'P 1'
#
loop_
_entity.id
_entity.type
_entity.pdbx_description
1 polymer ?
#
loop_
_entity_poly.entity_id
_entity_poly.type
_entity_poly.pdbx_seq_one_letter_code
_entity_poly.pdbx_strand_id
1 'polypeptide(L)'
;MASAASKMAFRLLLPKLHTRRFCSSVAAADLPLSGIRVLDLTRVLAGPFATMILGDLGAEVIKVERPGTGDDTRTWGPPFCGTESAYFLSVNRNKKSIAVNLKDPKGAKIIKQVNLTNTE
;
A
#
# COMPACT_ATOMS: atom_id res chain seq x y z
N MET A 1 -69.52 23.41 34.15
CA MET A 1 -69.01 24.22 33.02
C MET A 1 -67.49 24.24 33.06
N ALA A 2 -66.85 24.25 31.88
CA ALA A 2 -65.40 24.18 31.57
C ALA A 2 -64.77 22.77 31.70
N SER A 3 -64.86 21.89 30.69
CA SER A 3 -64.25 21.88 29.34
C SER A 3 -62.84 21.28 29.33
N ALA A 4 -62.74 20.10 28.70
CA ALA A 4 -61.57 19.26 28.57
C ALA A 4 -60.63 19.77 27.46
N ALA A 5 -59.37 20.04 27.81
CA ALA A 5 -58.32 20.31 26.83
C ALA A 5 -57.54 19.01 26.53
N SER A 6 -57.91 18.39 25.41
CA SER A 6 -57.20 17.26 24.80
C SER A 6 -55.81 17.71 24.35
N LYS A 7 -54.76 17.20 25.00
CA LYS A 7 -53.37 17.39 24.56
C LYS A 7 -53.12 16.47 23.37
N MET A 8 -53.35 16.98 22.17
CA MET A 8 -52.96 16.35 20.92
C MET A 8 -51.42 16.35 20.82
N ALA A 9 -50.80 15.26 21.24
CA ALA A 9 -49.37 15.04 21.06
C ALA A 9 -49.08 14.86 19.57
N PHE A 10 -48.56 15.92 18.95
CA PHE A 10 -48.08 15.93 17.57
C PHE A 10 -46.85 15.02 17.48
N ARG A 11 -47.08 13.73 17.15
CA ARG A 11 -46.02 12.75 16.92
C ARG A 11 -45.36 13.08 15.59
N LEU A 12 -44.39 14.00 15.61
CA LEU A 12 -43.43 14.21 14.54
C LEU A 12 -42.79 12.86 14.19
N LEU A 13 -43.15 12.33 13.03
CA LEU A 13 -42.51 11.18 12.40
C LEU A 13 -41.14 11.64 11.90
N LEU A 14 -40.18 11.76 12.81
CA LEU A 14 -38.77 11.84 12.41
C LEU A 14 -38.41 10.52 11.73
N PRO A 15 -37.80 10.54 10.53
CA PRO A 15 -37.33 9.31 9.91
C PRO A 15 -36.36 8.63 10.86
N LYS A 16 -36.52 7.32 11.06
CA LYS A 16 -35.52 6.51 11.76
C LYS A 16 -34.21 6.69 11.00
N LEU A 17 -33.33 7.55 11.52
CA LEU A 17 -31.95 7.61 11.11
C LEU A 17 -31.42 6.20 11.31
N HIS A 18 -31.16 5.51 10.19
CA HIS A 18 -30.34 4.31 10.22
C HIS A 18 -29.00 4.78 10.75
N THR A 19 -28.74 4.52 12.02
CA THR A 19 -27.41 4.62 12.60
C THR A 19 -26.54 3.68 11.79
N ARG A 20 -25.89 4.22 10.75
CA ARG A 20 -24.72 3.59 10.16
C ARG A 20 -23.80 3.34 11.34
N ARG A 21 -23.48 2.07 11.59
CA ARG A 21 -22.38 1.69 12.49
C ARG A 21 -21.16 2.47 12.00
N PHE A 22 -20.82 3.56 12.67
CA PHE A 22 -19.47 4.06 12.63
C PHE A 22 -18.65 2.99 13.33
N CYS A 23 -17.85 2.28 12.54
CA CYS A 23 -16.89 1.31 13.04
C CYS A 23 -16.07 2.00 14.14
N SER A 24 -16.22 1.52 15.37
CA SER A 24 -15.55 2.03 16.54
C SER A 24 -14.09 1.57 16.53
N SER A 25 -13.19 2.51 16.77
CA SER A 25 -11.72 2.41 16.81
C SER A 25 -11.04 2.29 15.44
N VAL A 26 -10.34 3.36 15.05
CA VAL A 26 -9.23 3.27 14.09
C VAL A 26 -8.05 2.68 14.85
N ALA A 27 -8.06 1.36 15.08
CA ALA A 27 -6.79 0.64 15.06
C ALA A 27 -6.19 0.94 13.68
N ALA A 28 -4.91 1.34 13.60
CA ALA A 28 -4.22 1.80 12.38
C ALA A 28 -4.88 1.18 11.15
N ALA A 29 -5.77 1.93 10.49
CA ALA A 29 -6.72 1.33 9.56
C ALA A 29 -5.91 0.56 8.53
N ASP A 30 -6.17 -0.74 8.39
CA ASP A 30 -5.50 -1.58 7.39
C ASP A 30 -5.57 -0.82 6.07
N LEU A 31 -4.42 -0.32 5.61
CA LEU A 31 -4.31 0.37 4.33
C LEU A 31 -4.89 -0.56 3.24
N PRO A 32 -5.43 -0.03 2.13
CA PRO A 32 -6.22 -0.82 1.18
C PRO A 32 -5.57 -2.10 0.64
N LEU A 33 -4.24 -2.19 0.64
CA LEU A 33 -3.45 -3.35 0.20
C LEU A 33 -2.64 -4.00 1.34
N SER A 34 -3.03 -3.78 2.59
CA SER A 34 -2.41 -4.44 3.74
C SER A 34 -2.51 -5.96 3.60
N GLY A 35 -1.43 -6.67 3.94
CA GLY A 35 -1.34 -8.12 3.78
C GLY A 35 -1.03 -8.59 2.35
N ILE A 36 -1.05 -7.70 1.35
CA ILE A 36 -0.63 -8.03 -0.01
C ILE A 36 0.89 -7.88 -0.15
N ARG A 37 1.56 -8.90 -0.67
CA ARG A 37 2.98 -8.85 -1.03
C ARG A 37 3.13 -8.75 -2.55
N VAL A 38 3.98 -7.84 -3.01
CA VAL A 38 4.26 -7.60 -4.42
C VAL A 38 5.75 -7.78 -4.69
N LEU A 39 6.06 -8.62 -5.68
CA LEU A 39 7.40 -8.73 -6.22
C LEU A 39 7.57 -7.75 -7.39
N ASP A 40 8.41 -6.74 -7.19
CA ASP A 40 8.69 -5.71 -8.20
C ASP A 40 9.94 -6.06 -9.01
N LEU A 41 9.73 -6.56 -10.23
CA LEU A 41 10.78 -6.86 -11.22
C LEU A 41 11.00 -5.71 -12.22
N THR A 42 10.40 -4.55 -11.96
CA THR A 42 10.38 -3.43 -12.89
C THR A 42 11.59 -2.51 -12.75
N ARG A 43 11.79 -1.67 -13.77
CA ARG A 43 12.94 -0.76 -13.87
C ARG A 43 12.52 0.60 -14.42
N VAL A 44 13.39 1.58 -14.26
CA VAL A 44 13.23 2.93 -14.79
C VAL A 44 12.08 3.71 -14.14
N LEU A 45 10.92 3.83 -14.80
CA LEU A 45 9.86 4.73 -14.36
C LEU A 45 8.49 4.09 -14.22
N ALA A 46 7.88 3.65 -15.32
CA ALA A 46 6.46 3.30 -15.35
C ALA A 46 6.12 2.18 -14.35
N GLY A 47 6.93 1.11 -14.34
CA GLY A 47 6.77 0.02 -13.39
C GLY A 47 7.08 0.44 -11.95
N PRO A 48 8.25 1.05 -11.66
CA PRO A 48 8.55 1.50 -10.30
C PRO A 48 7.51 2.46 -9.73
N PHE A 49 6.97 3.36 -10.55
CA PHE A 49 5.90 4.27 -10.16
C PHE A 49 4.61 3.52 -9.83
N ALA A 50 4.21 2.55 -10.66
CA ALA A 50 3.03 1.74 -10.40
C ALA A 50 3.15 0.94 -9.09
N THR A 51 4.28 0.26 -8.87
CA THR A 51 4.49 -0.54 -7.66
C THR A 51 4.73 0.32 -6.42
N MET A 52 5.25 1.53 -6.58
CA MET A 52 5.32 2.52 -5.49
C MET A 52 3.93 2.89 -4.99
N ILE A 53 2.96 3.11 -5.89
CA ILE A 53 1.57 3.37 -5.49
C ILE A 53 1.01 2.18 -4.70
N LEU A 54 1.33 0.94 -5.09
CA LEU A 54 0.91 -0.24 -4.32
C LEU A 54 1.50 -0.24 -2.90
N GLY A 55 2.78 0.14 -2.75
CA GLY A 55 3.43 0.29 -1.45
C GLY A 55 2.83 1.43 -0.62
N ASP A 56 2.51 2.56 -1.25
CA ASP A 56 1.82 3.70 -0.61
C ASP A 56 0.42 3.29 -0.11
N LEU A 57 -0.23 2.32 -0.76
CA LEU A 57 -1.50 1.73 -0.35
C LEU A 57 -1.35 0.55 0.64
N GLY A 58 -0.14 0.29 1.15
CA GLY A 58 0.10 -0.67 2.22
C GLY A 58 0.59 -2.05 1.80
N ALA A 59 0.86 -2.29 0.51
CA ALA A 59 1.44 -3.54 0.07
C ALA A 59 2.91 -3.66 0.52
N GLU A 60 3.34 -4.87 0.88
CA GLU A 60 4.76 -5.17 1.05
C GLU A 60 5.40 -5.35 -0.32
N VAL A 61 6.10 -4.32 -0.80
CA VAL A 61 6.77 -4.34 -2.11
C VAL A 61 8.24 -4.72 -1.96
N ILE A 62 8.65 -5.79 -2.63
CA ILE A 62 10.04 -6.26 -2.67
C ILE A 62 10.58 -6.05 -4.09
N LYS A 63 11.44 -5.06 -4.26
CA LYS A 63 12.14 -4.79 -5.51
C LYS A 63 13.29 -5.77 -5.69
N VAL A 64 13.29 -6.48 -6.81
CA VAL A 64 14.38 -7.39 -7.19
C VAL A 64 15.27 -6.70 -8.20
N GLU A 65 16.54 -6.57 -7.87
CA GLU A 65 17.50 -5.82 -8.66
C GLU A 65 18.70 -6.69 -9.08
N ARG A 66 19.45 -6.18 -10.04
CA ARG A 66 20.68 -6.85 -10.50
C ARG A 66 21.78 -6.71 -9.45
N PRO A 67 22.50 -7.80 -9.12
CA PRO A 67 23.72 -7.70 -8.32
C PRO A 67 24.73 -6.72 -8.93
N GLY A 68 25.39 -5.94 -8.08
CA GLY A 68 26.41 -4.97 -8.46
C GLY A 68 25.86 -3.62 -8.94
N THR A 69 24.89 -3.62 -9.87
CA THR A 69 24.42 -2.37 -10.52
C THR A 69 23.05 -1.89 -10.08
N GLY A 70 22.16 -2.79 -9.68
CA GLY A 70 20.79 -2.42 -9.32
C GLY A 70 19.91 -2.02 -10.53
N ASP A 71 18.88 -1.21 -10.26
CA ASP A 71 18.14 -0.42 -11.26
C ASP A 71 19.04 0.67 -11.87
N ASP A 72 18.91 0.95 -13.17
CA ASP A 72 19.76 1.94 -13.85
C ASP A 72 19.57 3.34 -13.26
N THR A 73 18.36 3.65 -12.80
CA THR A 73 18.04 4.99 -12.29
C THR A 73 18.77 5.34 -11.01
N ARG A 74 19.39 4.38 -10.30
CA ARG A 74 20.22 4.64 -9.10
C ARG A 74 21.34 5.62 -9.38
N THR A 75 21.91 5.59 -10.59
CA THR A 75 23.03 6.46 -10.99
C THR A 75 22.59 7.62 -11.90
N TRP A 76 21.32 7.70 -12.28
CA TRP A 76 20.80 8.73 -13.20
C TRP A 76 20.48 10.03 -12.44
N GLY A 77 21.51 10.72 -11.99
CA GLY A 77 21.40 12.10 -11.48
C GLY A 77 22.05 13.12 -12.43
N PRO A 78 22.21 14.39 -12.01
CA PRO A 78 21.73 14.98 -10.74
C PRO A 78 20.21 15.26 -10.70
N PRO A 79 19.63 15.53 -9.51
CA PRO A 79 20.28 15.61 -8.20
C PRO A 79 20.49 14.24 -7.53
N PHE A 80 21.49 14.16 -6.65
CA PHE A 80 21.80 12.98 -5.83
C PHE A 80 21.49 13.25 -4.36
N CYS A 81 21.06 12.21 -3.64
CA CYS A 81 20.97 12.19 -2.19
C CYS A 81 21.88 11.07 -1.67
N GLY A 82 23.03 11.45 -1.10
CA GLY A 82 24.11 10.51 -0.81
C GLY A 82 24.64 9.89 -2.11
N THR A 83 24.65 8.56 -2.18
CA THR A 83 25.13 7.79 -3.34
C THR A 83 24.06 7.50 -4.38
N GLU A 84 22.80 7.83 -4.10
CA GLU A 84 21.64 7.45 -4.92
C GLU A 84 21.05 8.67 -5.63
N SER A 85 20.58 8.48 -6.87
CA SER A 85 19.84 9.50 -7.59
C SER A 85 18.49 9.81 -6.93
N ALA A 86 18.12 11.10 -6.88
CA ALA A 86 16.78 11.52 -6.49
C ALA A 86 15.69 10.92 -7.39
N TYR A 87 16.00 10.62 -8.65
CA TYR A 87 15.10 9.88 -9.54
C TYR A 87 14.74 8.55 -8.88
N PHE A 88 15.72 7.69 -8.63
CA PHE A 88 15.49 6.37 -8.06
C PHE A 88 14.72 6.45 -6.75
N LEU A 89 15.12 7.35 -5.85
CA LEU A 89 14.49 7.52 -4.54
C LEU A 89 13.02 7.95 -4.66
N SER A 90 12.70 8.85 -5.60
CA SER A 90 11.34 9.37 -5.78
C SER A 90 10.30 8.31 -6.15
N VAL A 91 10.71 7.25 -6.85
CA VAL A 91 9.82 6.18 -7.36
C VAL A 91 10.03 4.81 -6.70
N ASN A 92 10.86 4.74 -5.65
CA ASN A 92 11.12 3.49 -4.93
C ASN A 92 11.02 3.61 -3.40
N ARG A 93 10.41 4.69 -2.87
CA ARG A 93 9.98 4.74 -1.47
C ARG A 93 8.97 3.62 -1.16
N ASN A 94 8.87 3.24 0.12
CA ASN A 94 7.99 2.17 0.61
C ASN A 94 8.28 0.78 0.01
N LYS A 95 9.48 0.56 -0.53
CA LYS A 95 9.95 -0.73 -1.05
C LYS A 95 11.14 -1.25 -0.25
N LYS A 96 11.18 -2.56 -0.05
CA LYS A 96 12.40 -3.29 0.29
C LYS A 96 13.15 -3.62 -1.00
N SER A 97 14.47 -3.79 -0.94
CA SER A 97 15.29 -4.14 -2.11
C SER A 97 16.16 -5.36 -1.82
N ILE A 98 16.23 -6.28 -2.79
CA ILE A 98 17.15 -7.41 -2.80
C ILE A 98 17.84 -7.50 -4.15
N ALA A 99 19.13 -7.84 -4.13
CA ALA A 99 19.89 -8.10 -5.35
C ALA A 99 19.91 -9.60 -5.65
N VAL A 100 19.30 -10.03 -6.77
CA VAL A 100 19.24 -11.44 -7.16
C VAL A 100 19.49 -11.59 -8.65
N ASN A 101 20.39 -12.51 -9.02
CA ASN A 101 20.58 -12.89 -10.41
C ASN A 101 19.53 -13.93 -10.84
N LEU A 102 18.50 -13.50 -11.58
CA LEU A 102 17.43 -14.39 -12.06
C LEU A 102 17.88 -15.38 -13.14
N LYS A 103 19.06 -15.16 -13.76
CA LYS A 103 19.62 -16.11 -14.74
C LYS A 103 20.25 -17.32 -14.06
N ASP A 104 20.57 -17.22 -12.77
CA ASP A 104 21.01 -18.36 -11.98
C ASP A 104 19.77 -19.16 -11.52
N PRO A 105 19.69 -20.48 -11.77
CA PRO A 105 18.62 -21.33 -11.25
C PRO A 105 18.38 -21.17 -9.73
N LYS A 106 19.44 -20.91 -8.95
CA LYS A 106 19.33 -20.62 -7.51
C LYS A 106 18.61 -19.30 -7.26
N GLY A 107 18.92 -18.26 -8.03
CA GLY A 107 18.25 -16.96 -7.93
C GLY A 107 16.76 -17.06 -8.27
N ALA A 108 16.42 -17.79 -9.33
CA ALA A 108 15.03 -18.07 -9.68
C ALA A 108 14.30 -18.86 -8.57
N LYS A 109 14.96 -19.80 -7.92
CA LYS A 109 14.41 -20.55 -6.77
C LYS A 109 14.13 -19.65 -5.57
N ILE A 110 15.08 -18.76 -5.22
CA ILE A 110 14.92 -17.81 -4.12
C ILE A 110 13.68 -16.94 -4.34
N ILE A 111 13.53 -16.36 -5.53
CA ILE A 111 12.40 -15.49 -5.83
C ILE A 111 11.05 -16.22 -5.77
N LYS A 112 10.99 -17.48 -6.20
CA LYS A 112 9.77 -18.29 -6.06
C LYS A 112 9.41 -18.55 -4.59
N GLN A 113 10.40 -18.61 -3.70
CA GLN A 113 10.19 -18.86 -2.27
C GLN A 113 9.78 -17.60 -1.48
N VAL A 114 10.18 -16.40 -1.94
CA VAL A 114 9.82 -15.11 -1.31
C VAL A 114 8.29 -14.90 -1.23
N ASN A 115 7.51 -15.60 -2.06
CA ASN A 115 6.05 -15.57 -2.03
C ASN A 115 5.38 -16.53 -1.02
N LEU A 116 6.11 -17.43 -0.35
CA LEU A 116 5.52 -18.58 0.36
C LEU A 116 5.50 -18.47 1.90
N THR A 117 5.86 -17.33 2.50
CA THR A 117 6.07 -17.29 3.96
C THR A 117 4.87 -16.86 4.81
N ASN A 118 3.67 -16.69 4.25
CA ASN A 118 2.48 -16.26 5.02
C ASN A 118 1.28 -17.19 4.77
N THR A 119 1.42 -18.47 5.08
CA THR A 119 0.27 -19.32 5.46
C THR A 119 0.41 -19.63 6.94
N GLU A 120 -0.11 -18.74 7.77
CA GLU A 120 -0.73 -19.12 9.04
C GLU A 120 -2.25 -19.05 8.86
#